data_AF-A0A151B5H0-F1
#
_entry.id   AF-A0A151B5H0-F1
#
_cell.length_a   1.000
_cell.length_b   1.000
_cell.length_c   1.000
_cell.angle_alpha   90.00
_cell.angle_beta   90.00
_cell.angle_gamma   90.00
#
_symmetry.space_group_name_H-M   'P 1'
#
loop_
_entity.id
_entity.type
_entity.pdbx_description
1 polymer ?
#
loop_
_entity_poly.entity_id
_entity_poly.type
_entity_poly.pdbx_seq_one_letter_code
_entity_poly.pdbx_strand_id
1 'polypeptide(L)'
;MSVKSEALIARKISFYFTILCALFLALSPQFLGFVLPLLFIIPIFMGLFGIKHRKKSGYLIALGIVPIAFAISTVWIKYFISIRGNFNTELTRISSHYSISVSTAQTLTLFFVALSFVMLFVSIVVFAKLLKYKSIFR
;
A
#
# COMPACT_ATOMS: atom_id res chain seq x y z
N MET A 1 -20.81 -8.96 -21.40
CA MET A 1 -20.04 -9.77 -20.41
C MET A 1 -21.03 -10.37 -19.43
N SER A 2 -20.87 -11.64 -19.02
CA SER A 2 -21.83 -12.28 -18.09
C SER A 2 -21.72 -11.69 -16.68
N VAL A 3 -22.85 -11.57 -15.96
CA VAL A 3 -22.90 -11.07 -14.56
C VAL A 3 -21.97 -11.86 -13.63
N LYS A 4 -21.85 -13.19 -13.84
CA LYS A 4 -20.92 -14.04 -13.10
C LYS A 4 -19.45 -13.65 -13.34
N SER A 5 -19.12 -13.25 -14.57
CA SER A 5 -17.78 -12.80 -14.93
C SER A 5 -17.44 -11.45 -14.28
N GLU A 6 -18.40 -10.52 -14.23
CA GLU A 6 -18.21 -9.22 -13.56
C GLU A 6 -17.96 -9.37 -12.06
N ALA A 7 -18.72 -10.24 -11.39
CA ALA A 7 -18.54 -10.52 -9.97
C ALA A 7 -17.16 -11.13 -9.67
N LEU A 8 -16.68 -12.03 -10.54
CA LEU A 8 -15.36 -12.64 -10.41
C LEU A 8 -14.23 -11.61 -10.60
N ILE A 9 -14.37 -10.68 -11.55
CA ILE A 9 -13.43 -9.58 -11.75
C ILE A 9 -13.41 -8.66 -10.53
N ALA A 10 -14.57 -8.25 -10.02
CA ALA A 10 -14.68 -7.40 -8.83
C ALA A 10 -14.02 -8.05 -7.60
N ARG A 11 -14.23 -9.35 -7.39
CA ARG A 11 -13.56 -10.11 -6.31
C ARG A 11 -12.05 -10.11 -6.45
N LYS A 12 -11.52 -10.30 -7.66
CA LYS A 12 -10.07 -10.22 -7.92
C LYS A 12 -9.52 -8.82 -7.64
N ILE A 13 -10.20 -7.76 -8.10
CA ILE A 13 -9.80 -6.37 -7.83
C ILE A 13 -9.80 -6.10 -6.32
N SER A 14 -10.87 -6.50 -5.62
CA SER A 14 -10.97 -6.35 -4.17
C SER A 14 -9.83 -7.06 -3.45
N PHE A 15 -9.43 -8.26 -3.88
CA PHE A 15 -8.30 -8.98 -3.28
C PHE A 15 -6.97 -8.22 -3.42
N TYR A 16 -6.62 -7.74 -4.62
CA TYR A 16 -5.41 -6.94 -4.82
C TYR A 16 -5.47 -5.62 -4.06
N PHE A 17 -6.65 -4.99 -4.00
CA PHE A 17 -6.85 -3.76 -3.23
C PHE A 17 -6.69 -4.00 -1.72
N THR A 18 -7.15 -5.13 -1.19
CA THR A 18 -6.91 -5.50 0.23
C THR A 18 -5.43 -5.61 0.52
N ILE A 19 -4.66 -6.28 -0.35
CA ILE A 19 -3.20 -6.39 -0.19
C ILE A 19 -2.56 -5.00 -0.21
N LEU A 20 -2.95 -4.15 -1.17
CA LEU A 20 -2.45 -2.78 -1.27
C LEU A 20 -2.72 -1.98 0.02
N CYS A 21 -3.95 -2.06 0.53
CA CYS A 21 -4.34 -1.36 1.76
C CYS A 21 -3.60 -1.89 2.99
N ALA A 22 -3.40 -3.20 3.11
CA ALA A 22 -2.64 -3.79 4.20
C ALA A 22 -1.18 -3.32 4.19
N LEU A 23 -0.55 -3.30 3.01
CA LEU A 23 0.81 -2.78 2.83
C LEU A 23 0.87 -1.28 3.16
N PHE A 24 -0.10 -0.50 2.67
CA PHE A 24 -0.19 0.93 2.98
C PHE A 24 -0.27 1.19 4.49
N LEU A 25 -1.12 0.46 5.21
CA LEU A 25 -1.26 0.60 6.66
C LEU A 25 0.01 0.21 7.42
N ALA A 26 0.72 -0.82 6.96
CA ALA A 26 1.97 -1.27 7.58
C ALA A 26 3.15 -0.34 7.30
N LEU A 27 3.25 0.24 6.09
CA LEU A 27 4.42 1.00 5.64
C LEU A 27 4.30 2.51 5.86
N SER A 28 3.09 3.06 5.95
CA SER A 28 2.87 4.51 6.11
C SER A 28 3.34 5.13 7.44
N PRO A 29 3.30 4.46 8.61
CA PRO A 29 3.64 5.10 9.89
C PRO A 29 5.04 5.69 9.95
N GLN A 30 6.02 5.08 9.27
CA GLN A 30 7.43 5.46 9.36
C GLN A 30 7.70 6.89 8.87
N PHE A 31 6.95 7.38 7.87
CA PHE A 31 7.20 8.68 7.24
C PHE A 31 6.13 9.72 7.52
N LEU A 32 4.90 9.27 7.78
CA LEU A 32 3.72 10.14 7.88
C LEU A 32 3.09 10.07 9.28
N GLY A 33 3.70 9.32 10.21
CA GLY A 33 3.18 9.07 11.54
C GLY A 33 1.97 8.14 11.53
N PHE A 34 1.51 7.74 12.71
CA PHE A 34 0.37 6.83 12.86
C PHE A 34 -0.99 7.47 12.51
N VAL A 35 -1.06 8.81 12.44
CA VAL A 35 -2.30 9.54 12.15
C VAL A 35 -2.81 9.24 10.75
N LEU A 36 -1.93 9.24 9.74
CA LEU A 36 -2.36 9.02 8.36
C LEU A 36 -2.98 7.63 8.13
N PRO A 37 -2.34 6.49 8.49
CA PRO A 37 -2.97 5.18 8.32
C PRO A 37 -4.30 5.09 9.07
N LEU A 38 -4.40 5.69 10.26
CA LEU A 38 -5.64 5.71 11.05
C LEU A 38 -6.77 6.46 10.33
N LEU A 39 -6.50 7.64 9.76
CA LEU A 39 -7.45 8.41 8.96
C LEU A 39 -7.94 7.63 7.74
N PHE A 40 -7.07 6.78 7.18
CA PHE A 40 -7.38 6.00 5.98
C PHE A 40 -8.17 4.72 6.25
N ILE A 41 -8.38 4.30 7.51
CA ILE A 41 -9.14 3.08 7.83
C ILE A 41 -10.56 3.14 7.25
N ILE A 42 -11.27 4.24 7.49
CA ILE A 42 -12.65 4.44 7.01
C ILE A 42 -12.73 4.41 5.48
N PRO A 43 -11.96 5.23 4.73
CA PRO A 43 -12.03 5.20 3.27
C PRO A 43 -11.52 3.87 2.69
N ILE A 44 -10.55 3.19 3.31
CA ILE A 44 -10.15 1.82 2.91
C ILE A 44 -11.33 0.86 3.02
N PHE A 45 -12.04 0.86 4.15
CA PHE A 45 -13.19 -0.01 4.34
C PHE A 45 -14.31 0.27 3.32
N MET A 46 -14.62 1.55 3.10
CA MET A 46 -15.61 1.97 2.10
C MET A 46 -15.19 1.60 0.68
N GLY A 47 -13.92 1.76 0.33
CA GLY A 47 -13.35 1.36 -0.96
C GLY A 47 -13.46 -0.15 -1.18
N LEU A 48 -13.09 -0.95 -0.20
CA LEU A 48 -13.17 -2.42 -0.23
C LEU A 48 -14.62 -2.90 -0.38
N PHE A 49 -15.51 -2.39 0.48
CA PHE A 49 -16.92 -2.73 0.44
C PHE A 49 -17.55 -2.34 -0.90
N GLY A 50 -17.25 -1.13 -1.40
CA GLY A 50 -17.80 -0.65 -2.65
C GLY A 50 -17.24 -1.39 -3.87
N ILE A 51 -15.95 -1.76 -3.92
CA ILE A 51 -15.42 -2.60 -5.01
C ILE A 51 -16.12 -3.96 -5.03
N LYS A 52 -16.27 -4.60 -3.86
CA LYS A 52 -16.91 -5.92 -3.74
C LYS A 52 -18.38 -5.90 -4.23
N HIS A 53 -19.09 -4.81 -3.97
CA HIS A 53 -20.49 -4.61 -4.39
C HIS A 53 -20.62 -3.88 -5.74
N ARG A 54 -19.50 -3.64 -6.44
CA ARG A 54 -19.45 -2.93 -7.73
C ARG A 54 -20.07 -1.52 -7.68
N LYS A 55 -19.93 -0.83 -6.56
CA LYS A 55 -20.43 0.54 -6.37
C LYS A 55 -19.45 1.57 -6.93
N LYS A 56 -19.97 2.55 -7.66
CA LYS A 56 -19.18 3.67 -8.19
C LYS A 56 -18.43 4.46 -7.11
N SER A 57 -19.02 4.64 -5.93
CA SER A 57 -18.37 5.30 -4.79
C SER A 57 -17.09 4.59 -4.34
N GLY A 58 -17.14 3.27 -4.19
CA GLY A 58 -15.95 2.48 -3.80
C GLY A 58 -14.85 2.51 -4.86
N TYR A 59 -15.22 2.48 -6.14
CA TYR A 59 -14.27 2.66 -7.24
C TYR A 59 -13.55 4.01 -7.16
N LEU A 60 -14.27 5.11 -6.93
CA LEU A 60 -13.69 6.45 -6.82
C LEU A 60 -12.78 6.57 -5.58
N ILE A 61 -13.20 6.01 -4.45
CA ILE A 61 -12.38 6.00 -3.23
C ILE A 61 -11.09 5.21 -3.45
N ALA A 62 -11.16 4.02 -4.06
CA ALA A 62 -9.98 3.22 -4.36
C ALA A 62 -9.03 3.93 -5.33
N LEU A 63 -9.57 4.61 -6.35
CA LEU A 63 -8.79 5.46 -7.26
C LEU A 63 -8.07 6.60 -6.54
N GLY A 64 -8.63 7.13 -5.45
CA GLY A 64 -7.97 8.13 -4.61
C GLY A 64 -6.88 7.53 -3.71
N ILE A 65 -7.08 6.32 -3.19
CA ILE A 65 -6.12 5.66 -2.29
C ILE A 65 -4.89 5.14 -3.03
N VAL A 66 -5.06 4.61 -4.25
CA VAL A 66 -3.97 3.96 -5.00
C VAL A 66 -2.77 4.90 -5.25
N PRO A 67 -2.93 6.16 -5.70
CA PRO A 67 -1.82 7.10 -5.87
C PRO A 67 -1.07 7.40 -4.57
N ILE A 68 -1.76 7.38 -3.43
CA ILE A 68 -1.16 7.65 -2.13
C ILE A 68 -0.30 6.44 -1.71
N ALA A 69 -0.81 5.22 -1.87
CA ALA A 69 -0.01 4.01 -1.66
C ALA A 69 1.20 3.95 -2.60
N PHE A 70 1.04 4.36 -3.86
CA PHE A 70 2.16 4.52 -4.80
C PHE A 70 3.21 5.50 -4.25
N ALA A 71 2.80 6.70 -3.81
CA ALA A 71 3.71 7.69 -3.25
C ALA A 71 4.46 7.18 -2.01
N ILE A 72 3.80 6.46 -1.10
CA ILE A 72 4.48 5.91 0.08
C ILE A 72 5.52 4.84 -0.31
N SER A 73 5.23 4.04 -1.33
CA SER A 73 6.20 3.05 -1.82
C SER A 73 7.44 3.73 -2.41
N THR A 74 7.28 4.83 -3.15
CA THR A 74 8.42 5.57 -3.70
C THR A 74 9.22 6.28 -2.62
N VAL A 75 8.58 6.76 -1.55
CA VAL A 75 9.28 7.33 -0.37
C VAL A 75 10.15 6.27 0.31
N TRP A 76 9.64 5.05 0.53
CA TRP A 76 10.44 3.93 1.07
C TRP A 76 11.65 3.60 0.19
N ILE A 77 11.44 3.50 -1.11
CA ILE A 77 12.51 3.19 -2.07
C ILE A 77 13.56 4.31 -2.09
N LYS A 78 13.12 5.57 -2.11
CA LYS A 78 14.00 6.75 -2.03
C LYS A 78 14.79 6.78 -0.73
N TYR A 79 14.14 6.49 0.40
CA TYR A 79 14.79 6.39 1.70
C TYR A 79 15.90 5.32 1.66
N PHE A 80 15.60 4.12 1.16
CA PHE A 80 16.59 3.06 1.02
C PHE A 80 17.79 3.48 0.18
N ILE A 81 17.57 4.15 -0.96
CA ILE A 81 18.64 4.66 -1.83
C ILE A 81 19.50 5.68 -1.08
N SER A 82 18.89 6.60 -0.33
CA SER A 82 19.60 7.65 0.40
C SER A 82 20.50 7.11 1.53
N ILE A 83 20.10 6.02 2.18
CA ILE A 83 20.85 5.46 3.30
C ILE A 83 21.95 4.47 2.86
N ARG A 84 22.04 4.10 1.58
CA ARG A 84 23.04 3.11 1.11
C ARG A 84 24.48 3.54 1.39
N GLY A 85 24.79 4.84 1.28
CA GLY A 85 26.14 5.35 1.51
C GLY A 85 26.57 5.33 2.99
N ASN A 86 25.62 5.44 3.91
CA ASN A 86 25.86 5.52 5.36
C ASN A 86 25.01 4.50 6.12
N PHE A 87 24.84 3.30 5.54
CA PHE A 87 23.85 2.33 6.00
C PHE A 87 24.07 1.93 7.46
N ASN A 88 25.33 1.68 7.84
CA ASN A 88 25.69 1.32 9.21
C ASN A 88 25.36 2.43 10.22
N THR A 89 25.62 3.69 9.87
CA THR A 89 25.31 4.85 10.73
C THR A 89 23.81 4.98 10.95
N GLU A 90 23.03 4.79 9.89
CA GLU A 90 21.57 4.85 9.99
C GLU A 90 21.00 3.68 10.79
N LEU A 91 21.55 2.47 10.64
CA LEU A 91 21.17 1.31 11.44
C LEU A 91 21.44 1.53 12.94
N THR A 92 22.58 2.13 13.29
CA THR A 92 22.88 2.51 14.68
C THR A 92 21.87 3.54 15.19
N ARG A 93 21.51 4.53 14.37
CA ARG A 93 20.48 5.53 14.72
C ARG A 93 19.12 4.88 15.00
N ILE A 94 18.68 3.96 14.14
CA ILE A 94 17.42 3.21 14.31
C ILE A 94 17.50 2.33 15.56
N SER A 95 18.61 1.60 15.72
CA SER A 95 18.87 0.74 16.87
C SER A 95 18.75 1.50 18.19
N SER A 96 19.40 2.67 18.30
CA SER A 96 19.31 3.51 19.50
C SER A 96 17.94 4.13 19.71
N HIS A 97 17.24 4.53 18.64
CA HIS A 97 15.92 5.16 18.74
C HIS A 97 14.83 4.18 19.21
N TYR A 98 14.86 2.94 18.73
CA TYR A 98 13.87 1.92 19.07
C TYR A 98 14.36 0.96 20.18
N SER A 99 15.55 1.17 20.73
CA SER A 99 16.19 0.29 21.72
C SER A 99 16.24 -1.18 21.27
N ILE A 100 16.52 -1.41 19.98
CA ILE A 100 16.64 -2.74 19.37
C ILE A 100 18.09 -3.01 18.95
N SER A 101 18.46 -4.28 18.77
CA SER A 101 19.79 -4.60 18.23
C SER A 101 19.96 -4.11 16.79
N VAL A 102 21.20 -3.79 16.41
CA VAL A 102 21.55 -3.39 15.04
C VAL A 102 21.16 -4.47 14.02
N SER A 103 21.32 -5.75 14.36
CA SER A 103 20.91 -6.88 13.51
C SER A 103 19.39 -6.94 13.28
N THR A 104 18.60 -6.63 14.32
CA THR A 104 17.14 -6.56 14.22
C THR A 104 16.73 -5.36 13.36
N ALA A 105 17.35 -4.20 13.58
CA ALA A 105 17.12 -3.00 12.77
C ALA A 105 17.39 -3.28 11.28
N GLN A 106 18.53 -3.91 10.97
CA GLN A 106 18.90 -4.26 9.60
C GLN A 106 17.85 -5.17 8.93
N THR A 107 17.47 -6.25 9.62
CA THR A 107 16.49 -7.22 9.10
C THR A 107 15.15 -6.53 8.82
N LEU A 108 14.69 -5.71 9.77
CA LEU A 108 13.42 -5.02 9.68
C LEU A 108 13.42 -3.95 8.56
N THR A 109 14.50 -3.18 8.44
CA THR A 109 14.67 -2.20 7.35
C THR A 109 14.64 -2.89 5.99
N LEU A 110 15.39 -3.97 5.80
CA LEU A 110 15.39 -4.71 4.53
C LEU A 110 14.02 -5.33 4.22
N PHE A 111 13.34 -5.84 5.24
CA PHE A 111 12.00 -6.39 5.12
C PHE A 111 10.98 -5.33 4.65
N PHE A 112 10.96 -4.15 5.27
CA PHE A 112 10.07 -3.06 4.85
C PHE A 112 10.41 -2.53 3.46
N VAL A 113 11.69 -2.45 3.10
CA VAL A 113 12.12 -2.09 1.75
C VAL A 113 11.62 -3.12 0.73
N ALA A 114 11.73 -4.41 1.00
CA ALA A 114 11.19 -5.45 0.13
C ALA A 114 9.67 -5.32 -0.05
N LEU A 115 8.92 -5.11 1.05
CA LEU A 115 7.48 -4.86 1.00
C LEU A 115 7.12 -3.59 0.21
N SER A 116 7.98 -2.57 0.20
CA SER A 116 7.73 -1.35 -0.57
C SER A 116 7.72 -1.60 -2.09
N PHE A 117 8.60 -2.48 -2.59
CA PHE A 117 8.58 -2.90 -3.99
C PHE A 117 7.31 -3.70 -4.33
N VAL A 118 6.87 -4.56 -3.40
CA VAL A 118 5.60 -5.28 -3.55
C VAL A 118 4.43 -4.30 -3.59
N MET A 119 4.40 -3.30 -2.70
CA MET A 119 3.37 -2.27 -2.66
C MET A 119 3.33 -1.46 -3.95
N LEU A 120 4.50 -1.07 -4.48
CA LEU A 120 4.62 -0.37 -5.76
C LEU A 120 4.01 -1.22 -6.89
N PHE A 121 4.42 -2.49 -6.99
CA PHE A 121 3.90 -3.40 -8.02
C PHE A 121 2.37 -3.58 -7.90
N VAL A 122 1.86 -3.85 -6.70
CA VAL A 122 0.43 -4.04 -6.46
C VAL A 122 -0.35 -2.76 -6.77
N SER A 123 0.19 -1.57 -6.46
CA SER A 123 -0.46 -0.29 -6.76
C SER A 123 -0.68 -0.12 -8.26
N ILE A 124 0.31 -0.45 -9.10
CA ILE A 124 0.22 -0.41 -10.56
C ILE A 124 -0.82 -1.42 -11.06
N VAL A 125 -0.80 -2.66 -10.54
CA VAL A 125 -1.76 -3.71 -10.91
C VAL A 125 -3.19 -3.30 -10.58
N VAL A 126 -3.44 -2.76 -9.38
CA VAL A 126 -4.77 -2.30 -8.98
C VAL A 126 -5.21 -1.12 -9.83
N PHE A 127 -4.34 -0.13 -10.05
CA PHE A 127 -4.65 1.03 -10.89
C PHE A 127 -5.05 0.62 -12.31
N ALA A 128 -4.24 -0.22 -12.95
CA ALA A 128 -4.50 -0.74 -14.29
C ALA A 128 -5.82 -1.51 -14.37
N LYS A 129 -6.14 -2.33 -13.36
CA LYS A 129 -7.41 -3.07 -13.30
C LYS A 129 -8.61 -2.14 -13.09
N LEU A 130 -8.50 -1.13 -12.21
CA LEU A 130 -9.56 -0.16 -11.98
C LEU A 130 -9.89 0.59 -13.28
N LEU A 131 -8.88 1.05 -14.02
CA LEU A 131 -9.07 1.72 -15.30
C LEU A 131 -9.65 0.79 -16.37
N LYS A 132 -9.09 -0.43 -16.51
CA LYS A 132 -9.52 -1.40 -17.52
C LYS A 132 -10.97 -1.84 -17.32
N TYR A 133 -11.40 -2.02 -16.06
CA TYR A 133 -12.72 -2.56 -15.72
C TYR A 133 -13.67 -1.49 -15.17
N LYS A 134 -13.44 -0.21 -15.46
CA LYS A 134 -14.28 0.90 -14.95
C LYS A 134 -15.79 0.71 -15.18
N SER A 135 -16.18 0.05 -16.26
CA SER A 135 -17.58 -0.15 -16.66
C SER A 135 -18.35 -1.14 -15.79
N ILE A 136 -17.67 -1.95 -14.97
CA ILE A 136 -18.35 -2.90 -14.08
C ILE A 136 -18.93 -2.22 -12.84
N PHE A 137 -18.48 -1.00 -12.52
CA PHE A 137 -18.91 -0.25 -11.35
C PHE A 137 -20.13 0.63 -11.69
N ARG A 138 -21.24 0.43 -10.98
CA ARG A 138 -22.52 1.12 -11.17
C ARG A 138 -22.98 1.81 -9.90
#